data_AF-A0A7X8HMQ7-F1
#
_entry.id   AF-A0A7X8HMQ7-F1
#
_cell.length_a   1.000
_cell.length_b   1.000
_cell.length_c   1.000
_cell.angle_alpha   90.00
_cell.angle_beta   90.00
_cell.angle_gamma   90.00
#
_symmetry.space_group_name_H-M   'P 1'
#
loop_
_entity.id
_entity.type
_entity.pdbx_description
1 polymer ?
#
loop_
_entity_poly.entity_id
_entity_poly.type
_entity_poly.pdbx_seq_one_letter_code
_entity_poly.pdbx_strand_id
1 'polypeptide(L)'
;MLAGRTKAVDIPPLPKERIAMKDYEQQAGAEQQTGTEQDVKSVNEEQDEIKPDRTELKYSDEDLDGILAGKIARERERYKKLLHESNLDEDLKKREIEVSRREREFDCKLKLEEMGLPLKLAEFVDYSSTEKTKQSFDSLTEFFSKTFNETVDERVNTVLKAGQKTPPASSSYISQNPVDAELDKIFKST
;
A
#
# COMPACT_ATOMS: atom_id res chain seq x y z
N MET A 1 -6.80 2.98 -33.11
CA MET A 1 -5.47 2.79 -32.52
C MET A 1 -5.16 3.99 -31.64
N LEU A 2 -5.05 3.82 -30.32
CA LEU A 2 -4.25 4.70 -29.46
C LEU A 2 -3.98 3.94 -28.15
N ALA A 3 -2.73 3.53 -27.95
CA ALA A 3 -2.29 2.72 -26.84
C ALA A 3 -2.18 3.58 -25.56
N GLY A 4 -2.92 3.22 -24.52
CA GLY A 4 -2.77 3.79 -23.18
C GLY A 4 -1.51 3.27 -22.52
N ARG A 5 -0.53 4.15 -22.31
CA ARG A 5 0.64 3.93 -21.46
C ARG A 5 0.18 3.74 -20.01
N THR A 6 0.31 2.54 -19.49
CA THR A 6 0.28 2.28 -18.04
C THR A 6 1.52 2.94 -17.43
N LYS A 7 1.34 3.85 -16.46
CA LYS A 7 2.44 4.30 -15.62
C LYS A 7 2.83 3.12 -14.73
N ALA A 8 4.01 2.56 -15.00
CA ALA A 8 4.63 1.58 -14.13
C ALA A 8 4.78 2.20 -12.73
N VAL A 9 4.24 1.52 -11.72
CA VAL A 9 4.66 1.73 -10.34
C VAL A 9 6.15 1.34 -10.32
N ASP A 10 7.02 2.27 -9.94
CA ASP A 10 8.45 1.99 -9.74
C ASP A 10 8.61 1.03 -8.56
N ILE A 11 8.45 -0.26 -8.84
CA ILE A 11 8.88 -1.34 -7.98
C ILE A 11 10.39 -1.46 -8.20
N PRO A 12 11.24 -1.25 -7.18
CA PRO A 12 12.66 -1.45 -7.32
C PRO A 12 12.92 -2.88 -7.82
N PRO A 13 13.78 -3.08 -8.83
CA PRO A 13 14.00 -4.39 -9.40
C PRO A 13 14.52 -5.33 -8.32
N LEU A 14 13.88 -6.48 -8.16
CA LEU A 14 14.41 -7.57 -7.34
C LEU A 14 15.86 -7.83 -7.78
N PRO A 15 16.80 -7.96 -6.83
CA PRO A 15 18.20 -8.23 -7.15
C PRO A 15 18.28 -9.50 -8.01
N LYS A 16 18.79 -9.36 -9.24
CA LYS A 16 18.99 -10.47 -10.19
C LYS A 16 20.26 -11.25 -9.88
N GLU A 17 20.55 -11.49 -8.60
CA GLU A 17 21.53 -12.49 -8.24
C GLU A 17 20.79 -13.81 -8.12
N ARG A 18 20.91 -14.58 -9.20
CA ARG A 18 20.56 -16.00 -9.24
C ARG A 18 21.44 -16.68 -8.20
N ILE A 19 20.93 -16.84 -6.97
CA ILE A 19 21.55 -17.73 -5.99
C ILE A 19 21.54 -19.10 -6.65
N ALA A 20 22.70 -19.48 -7.18
CA ALA A 20 22.89 -20.81 -7.72
C ALA A 20 22.72 -21.77 -6.54
N MET A 21 21.61 -22.50 -6.51
CA MET A 21 21.46 -23.69 -5.68
C MET A 21 22.45 -24.75 -6.19
N LYS A 22 23.73 -24.60 -5.84
CA LYS A 22 24.77 -25.61 -6.10
C LYS A 22 25.54 -26.03 -4.85
N ASP A 23 25.33 -25.37 -3.71
CA ASP A 23 26.19 -25.60 -2.54
C ASP A 23 25.46 -26.26 -1.35
N TYR A 24 24.28 -26.85 -1.56
CA TYR A 24 23.57 -27.59 -0.49
C TYR A 24 23.96 -29.07 -0.35
N GLU A 25 24.88 -29.58 -1.17
CA GLU A 25 25.38 -30.95 -1.07
C GLU A 25 26.88 -30.99 -1.31
N GLN A 26 27.67 -30.56 -0.33
CA GLN A 26 29.03 -31.04 -0.04
C GLN A 26 29.67 -30.14 1.02
N GLN A 27 29.48 -30.48 2.30
CA GLN A 27 30.43 -30.10 3.35
C GLN A 27 30.28 -31.06 4.54
N ALA A 28 30.41 -32.35 4.23
CA ALA A 28 30.98 -33.30 5.16
C ALA A 28 32.48 -33.38 4.84
N GLY A 29 33.31 -32.77 5.70
CA GLY A 29 34.76 -32.90 5.67
C GLY A 29 35.52 -31.69 5.11
N ALA A 30 35.98 -30.81 6.00
CA ALA A 30 37.33 -30.23 6.00
C ALA A 30 37.40 -29.14 7.08
N GLU A 31 38.04 -29.47 8.19
CA GLU A 31 38.44 -28.55 9.25
C GLU A 31 39.52 -27.61 8.73
N GLN A 32 39.38 -26.30 8.94
CA GLN A 32 40.52 -25.39 9.05
C GLN A 32 40.30 -24.41 10.20
N GLN A 33 41.28 -24.44 11.11
CA GLN A 33 41.46 -23.55 12.24
C GLN A 33 41.87 -22.16 11.74
N THR A 34 41.30 -21.10 12.31
CA THR A 34 41.91 -19.77 12.32
C THR A 34 41.95 -19.26 13.74
N GLY A 35 43.13 -19.37 14.36
CA GLY A 35 43.47 -18.67 15.59
C GLY A 35 43.74 -17.19 15.32
N THR A 36 43.49 -16.36 16.32
CA THR A 36 44.12 -15.04 16.46
C THR A 36 44.73 -15.00 17.86
N GLU A 37 46.06 -15.08 17.90
CA GLU A 37 46.90 -14.77 19.06
C GLU A 37 47.29 -13.28 19.00
N GLN A 38 47.27 -12.59 20.15
CA GLN A 38 48.31 -11.67 20.69
C GLN A 38 48.03 -11.59 22.21
N ASP A 39 48.94 -11.54 23.18
CA ASP A 39 50.32 -11.09 23.24
C ASP A 39 50.89 -11.57 24.60
N VAL A 40 52.06 -12.24 24.66
CA VAL A 40 53.09 -12.01 25.71
C VAL A 40 54.45 -12.52 25.20
N LYS A 41 55.43 -11.62 25.21
CA LYS A 41 56.84 -11.79 24.83
C LYS A 41 57.58 -12.94 25.53
N SER A 42 58.42 -13.58 24.71
CA SER A 42 59.46 -14.57 25.01
C SER A 42 60.71 -13.96 25.66
N VAL A 43 61.30 -14.70 26.61
CA VAL A 43 62.75 -14.80 26.82
C VAL A 43 63.11 -16.28 27.07
N ASN A 44 63.96 -16.81 26.17
CA ASN A 44 64.79 -18.03 26.18
C ASN A 44 65.32 -18.43 27.57
N GLU A 45 65.77 -19.65 27.86
CA GLU A 45 65.95 -20.95 27.20
C GLU A 45 66.39 -21.83 28.38
N GLU A 46 65.87 -23.05 28.52
CA GLU A 46 66.68 -24.21 28.88
C GLU A 46 65.85 -25.47 28.64
N GLN A 47 66.46 -26.41 27.94
CA GLN A 47 65.91 -27.69 27.56
C GLN A 47 65.64 -28.51 28.83
N ASP A 48 64.42 -28.99 28.99
CA ASP A 48 64.18 -30.26 29.68
C ASP A 48 62.94 -30.92 29.06
N GLU A 49 63.08 -32.22 28.82
CA GLU A 49 62.06 -33.08 28.24
C GLU A 49 60.75 -33.02 29.05
N ILE A 50 59.71 -32.39 28.50
CA ILE A 50 58.34 -32.59 28.97
C ILE A 50 57.53 -33.06 27.77
N LYS A 51 57.28 -34.36 27.70
CA LYS A 51 56.24 -34.93 26.83
C LYS A 51 54.96 -34.14 27.11
N PRO A 52 54.29 -33.54 26.10
CA PRO A 52 53.00 -32.93 26.35
C PRO A 52 52.05 -34.06 26.68
N ASP A 53 51.78 -34.26 27.97
CA ASP A 53 50.68 -35.07 28.44
C ASP A 53 49.41 -34.37 27.97
N ARG A 54 49.01 -34.65 26.73
CA ARG A 54 47.66 -34.40 26.22
C ARG A 54 46.75 -35.31 27.02
N THR A 55 46.48 -34.91 28.26
CA THR A 55 45.34 -35.38 29.01
C THR A 55 44.13 -35.04 28.13
N GLU A 56 43.59 -36.07 27.48
CA GLU A 56 42.35 -35.97 26.74
C GLU A 56 41.27 -35.53 27.73
N LEU A 57 40.99 -34.24 27.81
CA LEU A 57 39.87 -33.70 28.58
C LEU A 57 38.60 -34.34 28.01
N LYS A 58 38.17 -35.43 28.64
CA LYS A 58 36.90 -36.08 28.34
C LYS A 58 35.80 -35.15 28.84
N TYR A 59 35.11 -34.50 27.92
CA TYR A 59 33.94 -33.71 28.24
C TYR A 59 32.86 -34.63 28.83
N SER A 60 32.33 -34.25 29.99
CA SER A 60 31.13 -34.90 30.54
C SER A 60 29.93 -34.56 29.66
N ASP A 61 28.90 -35.41 29.65
CA ASP A 61 27.63 -35.10 28.97
C ASP A 61 27.06 -33.75 29.44
N GLU A 62 27.27 -33.40 30.71
CA GLU A 62 26.89 -32.11 31.29
C GLU A 62 27.66 -30.94 30.67
N ASP A 63 28.94 -31.12 30.34
CA ASP A 63 29.75 -30.09 29.67
C ASP A 63 29.31 -29.88 28.22
N LEU A 64 28.96 -30.99 27.53
CA LEU A 64 28.44 -30.95 26.17
C LEU A 64 27.07 -30.24 26.12
N ASP A 65 26.19 -30.54 27.07
CA ASP A 65 24.91 -29.86 27.21
C ASP A 65 25.08 -28.37 27.51
N GLY A 66 26.03 -28.01 28.38
CA GLY A 66 26.36 -26.62 28.67
C GLY A 66 26.85 -25.85 27.43
N ILE A 67 27.72 -26.46 26.63
CA ILE A 67 28.21 -25.88 25.37
C ILE A 67 27.07 -25.74 24.35
N LEU A 68 26.23 -26.77 24.21
CA LEU A 68 25.10 -26.76 23.29
C LEU A 68 24.07 -25.69 23.68
N ALA A 69 23.74 -25.61 24.97
CA ALA A 69 22.86 -24.58 25.51
C ALA A 69 23.43 -23.17 25.28
N GLY A 70 24.72 -22.96 25.52
CA GLY A 70 25.40 -21.69 25.27
C GLY A 70 25.41 -21.31 23.78
N LYS A 71 25.63 -22.27 22.89
CA LYS A 71 25.58 -22.06 21.43
C LYS A 71 24.17 -21.70 20.98
N ILE A 72 23.16 -22.45 21.43
CA ILE A 72 21.74 -22.17 21.15
C ILE A 72 21.33 -20.79 21.67
N ALA A 73 21.77 -20.42 22.88
CA ALA A 73 21.46 -19.10 23.45
C ALA A 73 22.06 -17.96 22.61
N ARG A 74 23.35 -18.07 22.24
CA ARG A 74 24.03 -17.08 21.39
C ARG A 74 23.37 -16.95 20.02
N GLU A 75 22.99 -18.06 19.43
CA GLU A 75 22.30 -18.07 18.13
C GLU A 75 20.92 -17.45 18.23
N ARG A 76 20.14 -17.76 19.28
CA ARG A 76 18.85 -17.10 19.56
C ARG A 76 18.99 -15.60 19.75
N GLU A 77 20.02 -15.12 20.45
CA GLU A 77 20.28 -13.70 20.59
C GLU A 77 20.64 -13.03 19.27
N ARG A 78 21.45 -13.68 18.44
CA ARG A 78 21.79 -13.18 17.10
C ARG A 78 20.54 -13.04 16.22
N TYR A 79 19.65 -14.03 16.22
CA TYR A 79 18.39 -13.95 15.46
C TYR A 79 17.44 -12.88 16.00
N LYS A 80 17.33 -12.74 17.33
CA LYS A 80 16.53 -11.66 17.93
C LYS A 80 17.04 -10.28 17.52
N LYS A 81 18.36 -10.06 17.57
CA LYS A 81 18.97 -8.80 17.12
C LYS A 81 18.72 -8.56 15.64
N LEU A 82 18.91 -9.55 14.78
CA LEU A 82 18.65 -9.42 13.35
C LEU A 82 17.19 -9.08 13.06
N LEU A 83 16.24 -9.69 13.78
CA LEU A 83 14.82 -9.41 13.63
C LEU A 83 14.47 -7.98 14.07
N HIS A 84 15.04 -7.53 15.19
CA HIS A 84 14.84 -6.17 15.70
C HIS A 84 15.52 -5.11 14.83
N GLU A 85 16.75 -5.36 14.37
CA GLU A 85 17.51 -4.47 13.47
C GLU A 85 16.90 -4.41 12.07
N SER A 86 16.22 -5.48 11.62
CA SER A 86 15.57 -5.52 10.31
C SER A 86 14.29 -4.70 10.21
N ASN A 87 13.82 -4.07 11.30
CA ASN A 87 12.57 -3.27 11.35
C ASN A 87 11.36 -3.99 10.74
N LEU A 88 11.39 -5.33 10.62
CA LEU A 88 10.40 -6.11 9.88
C LEU A 88 9.00 -5.89 10.45
N ASP A 89 8.89 -5.84 11.78
CA ASP A 89 7.63 -5.59 12.48
C ASP A 89 7.08 -4.18 12.23
N GLU A 90 7.94 -3.17 12.14
CA GLU A 90 7.51 -1.80 11.84
C GLU A 90 7.03 -1.67 10.40
N ASP A 91 7.77 -2.27 9.47
CA ASP A 91 7.40 -2.26 8.05
C ASP A 91 6.12 -3.05 7.81
N LEU A 92 5.91 -4.15 8.54
CA LEU A 92 4.66 -4.91 8.49
C LEU A 92 3.49 -4.07 9.00
N LYS A 93 3.65 -3.36 10.13
CA LYS A 93 2.64 -2.45 10.67
C LYS A 93 2.31 -1.30 9.71
N LYS A 94 3.33 -0.69 9.08
CA LYS A 94 3.12 0.36 8.08
C LYS A 94 2.30 -0.14 6.89
N ARG A 95 2.59 -1.37 6.43
CA ARG A 95 1.82 -2.01 5.34
C ARG A 95 0.38 -2.29 5.75
N GLU A 96 0.17 -2.81 6.96
CA GLU A 96 -1.18 -3.08 7.48
C GLU A 96 -2.03 -1.80 7.54
N ILE A 97 -1.45 -0.71 8.04
CA ILE A 97 -2.12 0.60 8.09
C ILE A 97 -2.46 1.07 6.68
N GLU A 98 -1.51 1.00 5.75
CA GLU A 98 -1.70 1.48 4.39
C GLU A 98 -2.70 0.63 3.59
N VAL A 99 -2.72 -0.69 3.76
CA VAL A 99 -3.75 -1.57 3.14
C VAL A 99 -5.12 -1.18 3.68
N SER A 100 -5.25 -1.07 4.99
CA SER A 100 -6.51 -0.65 5.63
C SER A 100 -6.96 0.73 5.16
N ARG A 101 -6.01 1.66 4.92
CA ARG A 101 -6.30 3.00 4.38
C ARG A 101 -6.88 2.91 2.97
N ARG A 102 -6.29 2.10 2.08
CA ARG A 102 -6.75 1.93 0.70
C ARG A 102 -8.10 1.24 0.59
N GLU A 103 -8.37 0.26 1.45
CA GLU A 103 -9.69 -0.38 1.54
C GLU A 103 -10.77 0.66 1.87
N ARG A 104 -10.52 1.49 2.89
CA ARG A 104 -11.45 2.58 3.27
C ARG A 104 -11.62 3.61 2.16
N GLU A 105 -10.55 3.94 1.44
CA GLU A 105 -10.62 4.85 0.28
C GLU A 105 -11.50 4.27 -0.83
N PHE A 106 -11.36 2.98 -1.12
CA PHE A 106 -12.18 2.27 -2.09
C PHE A 106 -13.66 2.25 -1.66
N ASP A 107 -13.95 1.92 -0.41
CA ASP A 107 -15.31 1.94 0.14
C ASP A 107 -15.96 3.33 0.05
N CYS A 108 -15.19 4.39 0.34
CA CYS A 108 -15.66 5.76 0.17
C CYS A 108 -15.96 6.08 -1.30
N LYS A 109 -15.12 5.67 -2.24
CA LYS A 109 -15.37 5.87 -3.68
C LYS A 109 -16.63 5.15 -4.14
N LEU A 110 -16.83 3.91 -3.71
CA LEU A 110 -18.07 3.18 -4.00
C LEU A 110 -19.30 3.92 -3.47
N LYS A 111 -19.26 4.40 -2.22
CA LYS A 111 -20.37 5.18 -1.65
C LYS A 111 -20.64 6.48 -2.40
N LEU A 112 -19.61 7.18 -2.86
CA LEU A 112 -19.78 8.38 -3.69
C LEU A 112 -20.42 8.05 -5.03
N GLU A 113 -20.02 6.95 -5.66
CA GLU A 113 -20.62 6.46 -6.91
C GLU A 113 -22.11 6.11 -6.70
N GLU A 114 -22.44 5.40 -5.62
CA GLU A 114 -23.82 5.07 -5.24
C GLU A 114 -24.69 6.32 -5.02
N MET A 115 -24.10 7.39 -4.47
CA MET A 115 -24.78 8.68 -4.25
C MET A 115 -24.78 9.57 -5.50
N GLY A 116 -24.14 9.16 -6.60
CA GLY A 116 -23.99 9.98 -7.81
C GLY A 116 -23.10 11.22 -7.60
N LEU A 117 -22.25 11.20 -6.59
CA LEU A 117 -21.35 12.30 -6.24
C LEU A 117 -19.97 12.13 -6.89
N PRO A 118 -19.22 13.23 -7.12
CA PRO A 118 -17.90 13.16 -7.74
C PRO A 118 -16.90 12.32 -6.91
N LEU A 119 -16.28 11.31 -7.53
CA LEU A 119 -15.27 10.45 -6.90
C LEU A 119 -14.06 11.20 -6.33
N LYS A 120 -13.77 12.39 -6.88
CA LYS A 120 -12.69 13.27 -6.40
C LYS A 120 -12.92 13.74 -4.95
N LEU A 121 -14.15 13.69 -4.44
CA LEU A 121 -14.44 14.03 -3.05
C LEU A 121 -13.74 13.09 -2.07
N ALA A 122 -13.43 11.84 -2.47
CA ALA A 122 -12.68 10.91 -1.65
C ALA A 122 -11.27 11.41 -1.29
N GLU A 123 -10.65 12.25 -2.12
CA GLU A 123 -9.30 12.81 -1.86
C GLU A 123 -9.26 13.71 -0.62
N PHE A 124 -10.41 14.22 -0.17
CA PHE A 124 -10.54 15.14 0.97
C PHE A 124 -10.98 14.45 2.27
N VAL A 125 -11.20 13.13 2.25
CA VAL A 125 -11.65 12.37 3.42
C VAL A 125 -10.46 11.92 4.27
N ASP A 126 -10.57 12.03 5.60
CA ASP A 126 -9.55 11.52 6.53
C ASP A 126 -9.66 10.00 6.73
N TYR A 127 -8.66 9.25 6.27
CA TYR A 127 -8.60 7.78 6.36
C TYR A 127 -7.80 7.24 7.55
N SER A 128 -7.42 8.10 8.50
CA SER A 128 -6.58 7.70 9.65
C SER A 128 -7.28 6.73 10.61
N SER A 129 -8.61 6.79 10.71
CA SER A 129 -9.41 5.92 11.57
C SER A 129 -10.83 5.79 11.02
N THR A 130 -11.51 4.69 11.34
CA THR A 130 -12.88 4.39 10.91
C THR A 130 -13.87 5.48 11.31
N GLU A 131 -13.75 6.03 12.52
CA GLU A 131 -14.63 7.09 13.02
C GLU A 131 -14.39 8.42 12.31
N LYS A 132 -13.11 8.79 12.12
CA LYS A 132 -12.72 10.02 11.43
C LYS A 132 -13.14 9.99 9.96
N THR A 133 -13.02 8.84 9.30
CA THR A 133 -13.48 8.65 7.92
C THR A 133 -14.97 8.92 7.81
N LYS A 134 -15.79 8.36 8.70
CA LYS A 134 -17.24 8.61 8.69
C LYS A 134 -17.57 10.08 8.91
N GLN A 135 -17.02 10.68 9.97
CA GLN A 135 -17.29 12.08 10.30
C GLN A 135 -16.85 13.03 9.16
N SER A 136 -15.66 12.81 8.61
CA SER A 136 -15.12 13.61 7.51
C SER A 136 -15.95 13.43 6.23
N PHE A 137 -16.34 12.21 5.90
CA PHE A 137 -17.18 11.89 4.75
C PHE A 137 -18.58 12.51 4.85
N ASP A 138 -19.24 12.36 6.00
CA ASP A 138 -20.59 12.90 6.22
C ASP A 138 -20.56 14.43 6.15
N SER A 139 -19.59 15.06 6.82
CA SER A 139 -19.43 16.53 6.81
C SER A 139 -19.18 17.07 5.41
N LEU A 140 -18.33 16.41 4.62
CA LEU A 140 -18.02 16.79 3.24
C LEU A 140 -19.25 16.65 2.33
N THR A 141 -19.98 15.54 2.48
CA THR A 141 -21.17 15.24 1.69
C THR A 141 -22.31 16.20 1.99
N GLU A 142 -22.53 16.53 3.26
CA GLU A 142 -23.52 17.51 3.69
C GLU A 142 -23.17 18.91 3.17
N PHE A 143 -21.92 19.34 3.35
CA PHE A 143 -21.45 20.63 2.84
C PHE A 143 -21.61 20.75 1.32
N PHE A 144 -21.18 19.73 0.58
CA PHE A 144 -21.30 19.72 -0.88
C PHE A 144 -22.76 19.74 -1.34
N SER A 145 -23.61 18.87 -0.78
CA SER A 145 -25.03 18.78 -1.15
C SER A 145 -25.77 20.07 -0.82
N LYS A 146 -25.49 20.66 0.35
CA LYS A 146 -26.07 21.95 0.76
C LYS A 146 -25.71 23.07 -0.19
N THR A 147 -24.41 23.27 -0.44
CA THR A 147 -23.92 24.34 -1.33
C THR A 147 -24.37 24.15 -2.78
N PHE A 148 -24.41 22.91 -3.26
CA PHE A 148 -24.91 22.58 -4.58
C PHE A 148 -26.41 22.88 -4.72
N ASN A 149 -27.23 22.45 -3.76
CA ASN A 149 -28.67 22.70 -3.77
C ASN A 149 -28.98 24.21 -3.67
N GLU A 150 -28.30 24.95 -2.79
CA GLU A 150 -28.43 26.41 -2.70
C GLU A 150 -28.11 27.09 -4.05
N THR A 151 -27.02 26.67 -4.71
CA THR A 151 -26.63 27.21 -6.02
C THR A 151 -27.66 26.88 -7.12
N VAL A 152 -28.17 25.64 -7.13
CA VAL A 152 -29.22 25.22 -8.06
C VAL A 152 -30.51 25.99 -7.81
N ASP A 153 -30.91 26.17 -6.56
CA ASP A 153 -32.10 26.92 -6.18
C ASP A 153 -32.00 28.39 -6.60
N GLU A 154 -30.86 29.04 -6.39
CA GLU A 154 -30.60 30.39 -6.90
C GLU A 154 -30.70 30.44 -8.43
N ARG A 155 -30.11 29.46 -9.12
CA ARG A 155 -30.15 29.40 -10.58
C ARG A 155 -31.57 29.16 -11.11
N VAL A 156 -32.32 28.25 -10.51
CA VAL A 156 -33.71 27.96 -10.87
C VAL A 156 -34.58 29.17 -10.59
N ASN A 157 -34.44 29.79 -9.42
CA ASN A 157 -35.18 31.00 -9.08
C ASN A 157 -34.86 32.15 -10.03
N THR A 158 -33.59 32.36 -10.41
CA THR A 158 -33.25 33.40 -11.39
C THR A 158 -33.81 33.10 -12.76
N VAL A 159 -33.73 31.87 -13.27
CA VAL A 159 -34.28 31.49 -14.57
C VAL A 159 -35.82 31.60 -14.61
N LEU A 160 -36.49 31.09 -13.56
CA LEU A 160 -37.96 31.10 -13.48
C LEU A 160 -38.51 32.51 -13.21
N LYS A 161 -37.92 33.28 -12.28
CA LYS A 161 -38.37 34.64 -11.95
C LYS A 161 -37.98 35.67 -13.02
N ALA A 162 -36.86 35.49 -13.71
CA ALA A 162 -36.47 36.39 -14.80
C ALA A 162 -37.34 36.22 -16.05
N GLY A 163 -38.34 35.32 -16.04
CA GLY A 163 -39.26 35.13 -17.15
C GLY A 163 -38.47 34.93 -18.43
N GLN A 164 -37.70 33.84 -18.54
CA GLN A 164 -37.07 33.52 -19.81
C GLN A 164 -38.15 33.54 -20.89
N LYS A 165 -38.06 34.55 -21.76
CA LYS A 165 -38.73 34.52 -23.06
C LYS A 165 -38.29 33.19 -23.64
N THR A 166 -39.19 32.22 -23.70
CA THR A 166 -38.98 31.07 -24.57
C THR A 166 -38.50 31.63 -25.91
N PRO A 167 -37.47 31.04 -26.54
CA PRO A 167 -37.09 31.45 -27.88
C PRO A 167 -38.39 31.59 -28.67
N PRO A 168 -38.64 32.73 -29.35
CA PRO A 168 -39.89 32.92 -30.07
C PRO A 168 -40.06 31.66 -30.90
N ALA A 169 -41.17 30.94 -30.68
CA ALA A 169 -41.45 29.72 -31.42
C ALA A 169 -41.17 30.07 -32.87
N SER A 170 -40.17 29.42 -33.48
CA SER A 170 -39.88 29.58 -34.89
C SER A 170 -41.00 28.88 -35.66
N SER A 171 -42.22 29.40 -35.51
CA SER A 171 -43.42 29.04 -36.22
C SER A 171 -43.37 29.77 -37.54
N SER A 172 -42.47 29.33 -38.39
CA SER A 172 -42.48 29.63 -39.82
C SER A 172 -41.81 28.50 -40.60
N TYR A 173 -42.16 27.27 -40.27
CA TYR A 173 -42.27 26.25 -41.33
C TYR A 173 -43.72 26.27 -41.79
N ILE A 174 -44.01 27.18 -42.73
CA ILE A 174 -45.14 26.99 -43.62
C ILE A 174 -44.79 25.74 -44.42
N SER A 175 -45.33 24.59 -44.01
CA SER A 175 -45.28 23.38 -44.84
C SER A 175 -45.97 23.72 -46.15
N GLN A 176 -45.24 23.67 -47.27
CA GLN A 176 -45.83 23.84 -48.60
C GLN A 176 -46.69 22.64 -49.02
N ASN A 177 -46.83 21.62 -48.16
CA ASN A 177 -47.71 20.49 -48.42
C ASN A 177 -49.17 20.90 -48.21
N PRO A 178 -50.02 20.76 -49.24
CA PRO A 178 -51.42 21.18 -49.15
C PRO A 178 -52.23 20.36 -48.14
N VAL A 179 -51.81 19.13 -47.84
CA VAL A 179 -52.46 18.24 -46.86
C VAL A 179 -52.31 18.78 -45.43
N ASP A 180 -51.14 19.31 -45.08
CA ASP A 180 -50.88 19.86 -43.74
C ASP A 180 -51.69 21.14 -43.49
N ALA A 181 -51.90 21.94 -44.55
CA ALA A 181 -52.73 23.15 -44.49
C ALA A 181 -54.24 22.86 -44.33
N GLU A 182 -54.71 21.68 -44.72
CA GLU A 182 -56.09 21.25 -44.46
C GLU A 182 -56.29 20.74 -43.04
N LEU A 183 -55.33 19.97 -42.52
CA LEU A 183 -55.36 19.53 -41.12
C LEU A 183 -55.45 20.72 -40.16
N ASP A 184 -54.69 21.78 -40.44
CA ASP A 184 -54.67 23.00 -39.63
C ASP A 184 -56.04 23.72 -39.58
N LYS A 185 -56.86 23.57 -40.63
CA LYS A 185 -58.24 24.12 -40.68
C LYS A 185 -59.21 23.28 -39.87
N ILE A 186 -59.04 21.97 -39.87
CA ILE A 186 -59.88 21.02 -39.11
C ILE A 186 -59.73 21.28 -37.60
N PHE A 187 -58.50 21.46 -37.11
CA PHE A 187 -58.25 21.69 -35.68
C PHE A 187 -58.61 23.12 -35.22
N LYS A 188 -58.68 24.10 -36.12
CA LYS A 188 -59.09 25.48 -35.80
C LYS A 188 -60.60 25.72 -35.86
N SER A 189 -61.39 24.77 -36.34
CA SER A 189 -62.86 24.92 -36.51
C SER A 189 -63.71 24.28 -35.40
N THR A 190 -63.11 23.85 -34.29
CA THR A 190 -63.82 23.34 -33.10
C THR A 190 -63.67 24.33 -31.96
#